data_AF-A0A847AKW3-F1
#
_entry.id   AF-A0A847AKW3-F1
#
_cell.length_a   1.000
_cell.length_b   1.000
_cell.length_c   1.000
_cell.angle_alpha   90.00
_cell.angle_beta   90.00
_cell.angle_gamma   90.00
#
_symmetry.space_group_name_H-M   'P 1'
#
loop_
_entity.id
_entity.type
_entity.pdbx_description
1 polymer ?
#
loop_
_entity_poly.entity_id
_entity_poly.type
_entity_poly.pdbx_seq_one_letter_code
_entity_poly.pdbx_strand_id
1 'polypeptide(L)'
;QGRGNSGVFLQEYYEVQILDSYDNRTYRNGQAGSLYKQYAPLVNACKKPGEWQVYDIIYIAPRFNGDGTYFTPPTVTVLHNGVLIQNNVKLRGPTEFIGIPEYSVEEHGPGSIILQDHGNPVSFKNIWIREL
;
A
#
# COMPACT_ATOMS: atom_id res chain seq x y z
N GLN A 1 7.74 12.60 -5.82
CA GLN A 1 8.31 11.28 -5.44
C GLN A 1 9.13 10.74 -6.61
N GLY A 2 10.35 11.25 -6.84
CA GLY A 2 11.16 10.90 -8.01
C GLY A 2 12.36 10.01 -7.70
N ARG A 3 12.36 9.34 -6.54
CA ARG A 3 13.48 8.54 -6.05
C ARG A 3 12.96 7.18 -5.59
N GLY A 4 13.07 6.20 -6.48
CA GLY A 4 12.62 4.81 -6.23
C GLY A 4 11.12 4.68 -5.96
N ASN A 5 10.27 5.47 -6.62
CA ASN A 5 8.81 5.39 -6.47
C ASN A 5 8.25 4.19 -7.24
N SER A 6 7.44 3.39 -6.55
CA SER A 6 6.67 2.26 -7.04
C SER A 6 5.55 1.98 -6.01
N GLY A 7 4.87 0.85 -6.11
CA GLY A 7 3.81 0.51 -5.17
C GLY A 7 3.33 -0.91 -5.37
N VAL A 8 2.78 -1.49 -4.30
CA VAL A 8 2.07 -2.77 -4.33
C VAL A 8 0.58 -2.48 -4.22
N PHE A 9 -0.16 -2.68 -5.30
CA PHE A 9 -1.62 -2.52 -5.30
C PHE A 9 -2.27 -3.86 -4.96
N LEU A 10 -3.04 -3.87 -3.87
CA LEU A 10 -3.81 -5.00 -3.38
C LEU A 10 -5.17 -5.02 -4.10
N GLN A 11 -5.49 -6.15 -4.73
CA GLN A 11 -6.65 -6.28 -5.62
C GLN A 11 -6.73 -5.16 -6.66
N GLU A 12 -5.61 -4.60 -7.11
CA GLU A 12 -5.56 -3.52 -8.11
C GLU A 12 -6.05 -2.14 -7.61
N TYR A 13 -6.65 -2.04 -6.41
CA TYR A 13 -7.26 -0.81 -5.89
C TYR A 13 -6.44 -0.09 -4.81
N TYR A 14 -5.69 -0.83 -3.98
CA TYR A 14 -5.16 -0.28 -2.73
C TYR A 14 -3.63 -0.32 -2.67
N GLU A 15 -3.00 0.85 -2.77
CA GLU A 15 -1.54 0.97 -2.81
C GLU A 15 -0.91 0.96 -1.42
N VAL A 16 -0.02 -0.01 -1.20
CA VAL A 16 1.08 0.08 -0.24
C VAL A 16 2.27 0.74 -0.96
N GLN A 17 2.61 1.95 -0.54
CA GLN A 17 3.56 2.82 -1.21
C GLN A 17 5.01 2.29 -1.09
N ILE A 18 5.74 2.18 -2.21
CA ILE A 18 7.18 1.90 -2.23
C ILE A 18 7.92 3.16 -2.64
N LEU A 19 8.73 3.70 -1.74
CA LEU A 19 9.53 4.87 -2.01
C LEU A 19 10.89 4.76 -1.32
N ASP A 20 11.94 5.32 -1.91
CA ASP A 20 13.15 5.58 -1.13
C ASP A 20 12.87 6.75 -0.18
N SER A 21 12.57 6.44 1.08
CA SER A 21 12.36 7.43 2.16
C SER A 21 13.54 7.50 3.13
N TYR A 22 14.72 6.98 2.76
CA TYR A 22 15.93 7.11 3.55
C TYR A 22 16.58 8.48 3.30
N ASP A 23 16.63 9.33 4.33
CA ASP A 23 17.05 10.74 4.25
C ASP A 23 16.40 11.50 3.07
N ASN A 24 15.14 11.17 2.79
CA ASN A 24 14.39 11.73 1.68
C ASN A 24 12.99 12.16 2.15
N ARG A 25 12.85 13.44 2.49
CA ARG A 25 11.60 13.97 3.03
C ARG A 25 10.55 14.10 1.92
N THR A 26 9.36 13.59 2.19
CA THR A 26 8.17 13.80 1.36
C THR A 26 6.94 14.05 2.24
N TYR A 27 5.75 14.14 1.66
CA TYR A 27 4.52 14.29 2.42
C TYR A 27 4.19 12.97 3.16
N ARG A 28 3.78 13.09 4.43
CA ARG A 28 3.75 11.98 5.40
C ARG A 28 2.89 10.79 4.96
N ASN A 29 1.76 11.05 4.31
CA ASN A 29 0.83 10.03 3.82
C ASN A 29 1.19 9.45 2.44
N GLY A 30 2.31 9.83 1.83
CA GLY A 30 2.84 9.22 0.59
C GLY A 30 4.30 8.78 0.71
N GLN A 31 4.83 8.65 1.92
CA GLN A 31 6.17 8.07 2.12
C GLN A 31 6.12 6.54 2.09
N ALA A 32 7.29 5.88 2.10
CA ALA A 32 7.40 4.43 2.07
C ALA A 32 6.53 3.74 3.12
N GLY A 33 5.75 2.75 2.72
CA GLY A 33 4.86 1.97 3.58
C GLY A 33 3.58 2.69 4.00
N SER A 34 3.30 3.86 3.44
CA SER A 34 1.97 4.45 3.58
C SER A 34 0.92 3.63 2.84
N LEU A 35 -0.30 3.65 3.36
CA LEU A 35 -1.49 3.36 2.56
C LEU A 35 -1.80 4.66 1.82
N TYR A 36 -1.44 4.70 0.53
CA TYR A 36 -1.13 5.96 -0.15
C TYR A 36 -2.22 7.02 -0.03
N LYS A 37 -1.82 8.21 0.40
CA LYS A 37 -2.65 9.38 0.73
C LYS A 37 -3.73 9.19 1.80
N GLN A 38 -3.93 7.99 2.34
CA GLN A 38 -4.89 7.71 3.39
C GLN A 38 -4.24 7.67 4.79
N TYR A 39 -3.20 6.85 4.95
CA TYR A 39 -2.56 6.62 6.24
C TYR A 39 -1.04 6.64 6.12
N ALA A 40 -0.40 7.53 6.88
CA ALA A 40 1.04 7.51 7.07
C ALA A 40 1.47 6.25 7.82
N PRO A 41 2.65 5.68 7.53
CA PRO A 41 3.20 4.61 8.35
C PRO A 41 3.46 5.12 9.77
N LEU A 42 3.36 4.23 10.77
CA LEU A 42 3.61 4.52 12.17
C LEU A 42 5.04 5.04 12.41
N VAL A 43 6.00 4.50 11.66
CA VAL A 43 7.42 4.87 11.70
C VAL A 43 8.05 4.68 10.31
N ASN A 44 9.06 5.47 9.98
CA ASN A 44 9.89 5.21 8.81
C ASN A 44 10.92 4.12 9.14
N ALA A 45 10.79 2.96 8.51
CA ALA A 45 11.67 1.81 8.71
C ALA A 45 12.61 1.54 7.51
N CYS A 46 12.81 2.53 6.62
CA CYS A 46 13.69 2.38 5.47
C CYS A 46 15.15 2.14 5.89
N LYS A 47 15.77 1.15 5.26
CA LYS A 47 17.24 1.04 5.20
C LYS A 47 17.82 1.98 4.14
N LYS A 48 19.14 2.17 4.17
CA LYS A 48 19.87 2.96 3.16
C LYS A 48 19.80 2.34 1.75
N PRO A 49 20.00 3.14 0.68
CA PRO A 49 20.06 2.62 -0.68
C PRO A 49 21.10 1.51 -0.86
N GLY A 50 20.78 0.53 -1.71
CA GLY A 50 21.59 -0.67 -1.95
C GLY A 50 21.27 -1.84 -1.02
N GLU A 51 20.54 -1.61 0.07
CA GLU A 51 19.99 -2.67 0.91
C GLU A 51 18.59 -3.08 0.49
N TRP A 52 18.28 -4.36 0.68
CA TRP A 52 16.94 -4.87 0.40
C TRP A 52 15.96 -4.45 1.51
N GLN A 53 14.88 -3.81 1.07
CA GLN A 53 13.70 -3.57 1.90
C GLN A 53 12.81 -4.81 1.86
N VAL A 54 12.31 -5.23 3.03
CA VAL A 54 11.42 -6.39 3.15
C VAL A 54 10.05 -5.93 3.58
N TYR A 55 9.01 -6.36 2.87
CA TYR A 55 7.61 -6.10 3.22
C TYR A 55 6.91 -7.42 3.51
N ASP A 56 6.27 -7.50 4.66
CA ASP A 56 5.27 -8.52 4.98
C ASP A 56 3.90 -7.82 5.04
N ILE A 57 3.00 -8.18 4.12
CA ILE A 57 1.68 -7.54 3.99
C ILE A 57 0.61 -8.57 4.29
N ILE A 58 -0.23 -8.29 5.28
CA ILE A 58 -1.40 -9.08 5.62
C ILE A 58 -2.63 -8.28 5.22
N TYR A 59 -3.47 -8.87 4.38
CA TYR A 59 -4.60 -8.21 3.77
C TYR A 59 -5.88 -9.01 3.98
N ILE A 60 -6.94 -8.32 4.42
CA ILE A 60 -8.30 -8.86 4.46
C ILE A 60 -9.12 -8.06 3.45
N ALA A 61 -9.62 -8.76 2.43
CA ALA A 61 -10.40 -8.20 1.34
C ALA A 61 -11.72 -7.57 1.84
N PRO A 62 -12.24 -6.53 1.16
CA PRO A 62 -13.53 -5.97 1.50
C PRO A 62 -14.66 -6.97 1.21
N ARG A 63 -15.81 -6.70 1.81
CA ARG A 63 -17.09 -7.27 1.40
C ARG A 63 -18.05 -6.12 1.13
N PHE A 64 -18.95 -6.32 0.18
CA PHE A 64 -19.87 -5.29 -0.26
C PHE A 64 -21.31 -5.64 0.10
N ASN A 65 -22.11 -4.60 0.34
CA ASN A 65 -23.56 -4.68 0.41
C ASN A 65 -24.14 -4.76 -1.01
N GLY A 66 -25.41 -5.13 -1.15
CA GLY A 66 -26.07 -5.18 -2.46
C GLY A 66 -26.27 -3.81 -3.14
N ASP A 67 -25.98 -2.72 -2.44
CA ASP A 67 -25.97 -1.35 -2.99
C ASP A 67 -24.56 -0.89 -3.44
N GLY A 68 -23.57 -1.79 -3.39
CA GLY A 68 -22.18 -1.52 -3.78
C GLY A 68 -21.35 -0.81 -2.70
N THR A 69 -21.91 -0.47 -1.54
CA THR A 69 -21.15 0.11 -0.42
C THR A 69 -20.39 -0.97 0.35
N TYR A 70 -19.36 -0.60 1.12
CA TYR A 70 -18.68 -1.55 1.98
C TYR A 70 -19.61 -2.12 3.07
N PHE A 71 -19.79 -3.43 3.07
CA PHE A 71 -20.26 -4.18 4.25
C PHE A 71 -19.13 -4.29 5.29
N THR A 72 -17.93 -4.68 4.84
CA THR A 72 -16.69 -4.58 5.62
C THR A 72 -15.59 -3.97 4.74
N PRO A 73 -14.96 -2.85 5.12
CA PRO A 73 -13.87 -2.26 4.35
C PRO A 73 -12.62 -3.15 4.41
N PRO A 74 -11.68 -3.01 3.46
CA PRO A 74 -10.45 -3.78 3.50
C PRO A 74 -9.60 -3.38 4.68
N THR A 75 -8.85 -4.33 5.24
CA THR A 75 -7.87 -4.05 6.29
C THR A 75 -6.48 -4.50 5.92
N VAL A 76 -5.48 -3.66 6.21
CA VAL A 76 -4.08 -3.93 5.91
C VAL A 76 -3.23 -3.86 7.16
N THR A 77 -2.39 -4.88 7.38
CA THR A 77 -1.25 -4.82 8.29
C THR A 77 0.02 -4.91 7.44
N VAL A 78 1.00 -4.05 7.73
CA VAL A 78 2.28 -4.03 7.00
C VAL A 78 3.40 -4.01 8.01
N LEU A 79 4.34 -4.95 7.85
CA LEU A 79 5.66 -4.88 8.47
C LEU A 79 6.66 -4.50 7.40
N HIS A 80 7.53 -3.54 7.71
CA HIS A 80 8.63 -3.11 6.85
C HIS A 80 9.94 -3.35 7.60
N ASN A 81 10.77 -4.24 7.06
CA ASN A 81 11.99 -4.74 7.71
C ASN A 81 11.75 -5.31 9.12
N GLY A 82 10.64 -6.03 9.31
CA GLY A 82 10.24 -6.60 10.61
C GLY A 82 9.64 -5.59 11.60
N VAL A 83 9.52 -4.31 11.23
CA VAL A 83 8.91 -3.26 12.04
C VAL A 83 7.45 -3.08 11.63
N LEU A 84 6.53 -3.14 12.58
CA LEU A 84 5.11 -2.88 12.33
C LEU A 84 4.89 -1.40 11.95
N ILE A 85 4.44 -1.15 10.73
CA ILE A 85 4.23 0.21 10.19
C ILE A 85 2.78 0.52 9.83
N GLN A 86 1.94 -0.49 9.62
CA GLN A 86 0.48 -0.37 9.53
C GLN A 86 -0.11 -1.48 10.39
N ASN A 87 -0.99 -1.15 11.34
CA ASN A 87 -1.58 -2.12 12.26
C ASN A 87 -3.09 -2.23 12.02
N ASN A 88 -3.51 -3.27 11.29
CA ASN A 88 -4.90 -3.58 10.98
C ASN A 88 -5.73 -2.35 10.53
N VAL A 89 -5.16 -1.56 9.62
CA VAL A 89 -5.74 -0.28 9.22
C VAL A 89 -6.88 -0.52 8.24
N LYS A 90 -8.05 0.06 8.54
CA LYS A 90 -9.22 0.07 7.66
C LYS A 90 -9.04 1.10 6.56
N LEU A 91 -9.05 0.68 5.31
CA LEU A 91 -8.99 1.58 4.16
C LEU A 91 -10.34 2.28 3.95
N ARG A 92 -10.26 3.52 3.46
CA ARG A 92 -11.42 4.38 3.22
C ARG A 92 -12.06 4.15 1.84
N GLY A 93 -11.31 3.56 0.93
CA GLY A 93 -11.68 3.32 -0.46
C GLY A 93 -10.42 3.07 -1.30
N PRO A 94 -10.53 2.99 -2.63
CA PRO A 94 -9.39 2.87 -3.53
C PRO A 94 -8.37 4.00 -3.34
N THR A 95 -7.13 3.72 -3.70
CA THR A 95 -6.06 4.70 -3.65
C THR A 95 -6.26 5.76 -4.74
N GLU A 96 -6.26 7.03 -4.34
CA GLU A 96 -6.44 8.17 -5.24
C GLU A 96 -5.25 9.12 -5.19
N PHE A 97 -4.75 9.56 -6.35
CA PHE A 97 -3.81 10.67 -6.40
C PHE A 97 -4.53 12.01 -6.18
N ILE A 98 -5.71 12.19 -6.75
CA ILE A 98 -6.55 13.39 -6.56
C ILE A 98 -7.97 12.90 -6.27
N GLY A 99 -8.50 13.27 -5.12
CA GLY A 99 -9.87 12.89 -4.75
C GLY A 99 -10.00 12.47 -3.29
N ILE A 100 -11.18 12.00 -2.94
CA ILE A 100 -11.54 11.47 -1.63
C ILE A 100 -11.85 9.98 -1.82
N PRO A 101 -11.09 9.05 -1.21
CA PRO A 101 -11.21 7.61 -1.45
C PRO A 101 -12.64 7.06 -1.35
N GLU A 102 -13.44 7.56 -0.41
CA GLU A 102 -14.82 7.13 -0.19
C GLU A 102 -15.73 7.34 -1.41
N TYR A 103 -15.43 8.32 -2.27
CA TYR A 103 -16.21 8.59 -3.48
C TYR A 103 -15.82 7.73 -4.67
N SER A 104 -14.74 6.97 -4.57
CA SER A 104 -14.25 6.07 -5.61
C SER A 104 -14.50 4.60 -5.26
N VAL A 105 -15.29 4.31 -4.22
CA VAL A 105 -15.60 2.93 -3.84
C VAL A 105 -16.47 2.29 -4.91
N GLU A 106 -15.93 1.24 -5.53
CA GLU A 106 -16.64 0.38 -6.48
C GLU A 106 -16.60 -1.06 -5.97
N GLU A 107 -17.71 -1.78 -6.15
CA GLU A 107 -17.78 -3.20 -5.81
C GLU A 107 -16.83 -4.01 -6.69
N HIS A 108 -16.03 -4.86 -6.05
CA HIS A 108 -15.09 -5.74 -6.73
C HIS A 108 -14.94 -7.09 -6.03
N GLY A 109 -14.45 -8.07 -6.79
CA GLY A 109 -14.15 -9.43 -6.33
C GLY A 109 -12.65 -9.68 -6.20
N PRO A 110 -12.21 -10.95 -6.24
CA PRO A 110 -10.78 -11.27 -6.32
C PRO A 110 -10.10 -10.51 -7.46
N GLY A 111 -8.89 -10.00 -7.20
CA GLY A 111 -8.11 -9.19 -8.14
C GLY A 111 -6.62 -9.46 -8.00
N SER A 112 -5.84 -8.92 -8.92
CA SER A 112 -4.39 -9.16 -9.00
C SER A 112 -3.60 -8.36 -7.97
N ILE A 113 -2.32 -8.71 -7.82
CA ILE A 113 -1.32 -7.81 -7.25
C ILE A 113 -0.65 -7.05 -8.40
N ILE A 114 -0.68 -5.73 -8.36
CA ILE A 114 0.04 -4.88 -9.34
C ILE A 114 1.28 -4.29 -8.68
N LEU A 115 2.40 -4.38 -9.38
CA LEU A 115 3.61 -3.61 -9.06
C LEU A 115 3.64 -2.38 -9.97
N GLN A 116 3.61 -1.19 -9.39
CA GLN A 116 3.54 0.06 -10.14
C GLN A 116 4.88 0.38 -10.81
N ASP A 117 4.86 0.65 -12.11
CA ASP A 117 5.93 1.38 -12.78
C ASP A 117 5.61 2.89 -12.73
N HIS A 118 6.44 3.65 -12.03
CA HIS A 118 6.34 5.10 -11.93
C HIS A 118 7.49 5.80 -12.67
N GLY A 119 8.11 5.15 -13.65
CA GLY A 119 9.26 5.66 -14.40
C GLY A 119 10.55 5.74 -13.59
N ASN A 120 10.61 5.06 -12.44
CA ASN A 120 11.80 4.97 -11.59
C ASN A 120 12.29 3.52 -11.54
N PRO A 121 13.59 3.25 -11.73
CA PRO A 121 14.10 1.90 -11.66
C PRO A 121 14.01 1.37 -10.21
N VAL A 122 13.27 0.29 -10.03
CA VAL A 122 13.16 -0.48 -8.79
C VAL A 122 13.33 -1.95 -9.13
N SER A 123 14.11 -2.69 -8.34
CA SER A 123 14.31 -4.14 -8.51
C SER A 123 13.57 -4.91 -7.44
N PHE A 124 12.95 -6.01 -7.82
CA PHE A 124 12.17 -6.89 -6.94
C PHE A 124 12.79 -8.28 -6.86
N LYS A 125 12.61 -8.96 -5.74
CA LYS A 125 12.94 -10.38 -5.57
C LYS A 125 12.05 -11.00 -4.49
N ASN A 126 11.99 -12.33 -4.47
CA ASN A 126 11.34 -13.10 -3.39
C ASN A 126 9.88 -12.69 -3.14
N ILE A 127 9.10 -12.58 -4.22
CA ILE A 127 7.67 -12.32 -4.14
C ILE A 127 6.94 -13.65 -4.13
N TRP A 128 6.14 -13.88 -3.10
CA TRP A 128 5.27 -15.04 -2.97
C TRP A 128 3.99 -14.60 -2.26
N ILE A 129 2.93 -15.39 -2.43
CA ILE A 129 1.61 -15.12 -1.84
C ILE A 129 1.02 -16.43 -1.30
N ARG A 130 0.24 -16.32 -0.23
CA ARG A 130 -0.54 -17.42 0.34
C ARG A 130 -1.89 -16.86 0.76
N GLU A 131 -2.96 -17.50 0.31
CA GLU A 131 -4.32 -17.18 0.74
C GLU A 131 -4.52 -17.45 2.25
N LEU A 132 -5.51 -16.77 2.85
CA LEU A 132 -5.84 -16.84 4.28
C LEU A 132 -7.25 -17.36 4.49
#